data_AF-A0A8S4H403-F1
#
_entry.id   AF-A0A8S4H403-F1
#
_cell.length_a   1.000
_cell.length_b   1.000
_cell.length_c   1.000
_cell.angle_alpha   90.00
_cell.angle_beta   90.00
_cell.angle_gamma   90.00
#
_symmetry.space_group_name_H-M   'P 1'
#
loop_
_entity.id
_entity.type
_entity.pdbx_description
1 polymer ?
#
loop_
_entity_poly.entity_id
_entity_poly.type
_entity_poly.pdbx_seq_one_letter_code
_entity_poly.pdbx_strand_id
1 'polypeptide(L)'
;MDVGAMFSQAMGGFSLETIMKNNDISRRTQRHLAAVYRNLFYASLFATLGAIAQLNYDLDGLLVRFGLLGLTVWLSVSTRPEKDRQMMFAGVAALSGITTGSLVEIALAVDPAIVVAAVGSTAAIFGCLSYAALSSPRRSYFYLAGLISSATTVFLGLSVALWFFPSRSVDMYAMHLYFSLACFLGYVILDTQVIIERSETSPASADVVRDSLKLFLDLAAILQRIIVVMLRNSQRRDERRDRDRRSRGTYARAGRAW
;
A
#
# COMPACT_ATOMS: atom_id res chain seq x y z
N MET A 1 -10.10 -14.56 36.28
CA MET A 1 -9.15 -14.98 35.22
C MET A 1 -8.72 -13.71 34.51
N ASP A 2 -7.46 -13.34 34.70
CA ASP A 2 -6.97 -11.99 34.43
C ASP A 2 -6.56 -11.86 32.95
N VAL A 3 -7.45 -11.25 32.16
CA VAL A 3 -7.28 -11.10 30.69
C VAL A 3 -6.02 -10.30 30.37
N GLY A 4 -5.59 -9.40 31.27
CA GLY A 4 -4.35 -8.63 31.16
C GLY A 4 -3.09 -9.51 31.23
N ALA A 5 -3.10 -10.58 32.03
CA ALA A 5 -1.98 -11.50 32.14
C ALA A 5 -1.86 -12.42 30.91
N MET A 6 -2.98 -12.88 30.34
CA MET A 6 -2.98 -13.64 29.08
C MET A 6 -2.53 -12.79 27.89
N PHE A 7 -2.92 -11.51 27.83
CA PHE A 7 -2.48 -10.60 26.76
C PHE A 7 -0.99 -10.24 26.88
N SER A 8 -0.49 -10.08 28.11
CA SER A 8 0.94 -9.88 28.39
C SER A 8 1.79 -11.11 28.04
N GLN A 9 1.27 -12.32 28.29
CA GLN A 9 1.96 -13.58 27.96
C GLN A 9 1.94 -13.89 26.44
N ALA A 10 0.88 -13.48 25.73
CA ALA A 10 0.80 -13.57 24.26
C ALA A 10 1.75 -12.57 23.56
N MET A 11 1.95 -11.37 24.12
CA MET A 11 2.86 -10.36 23.60
C MET A 11 4.32 -10.54 24.07
N GLY A 12 4.55 -11.20 25.20
CA GLY A 12 5.89 -11.46 25.75
C GLY A 12 6.70 -12.52 25.00
N GLY A 13 6.06 -13.29 24.11
CA GLY A 13 6.71 -14.30 23.26
C GLY A 13 7.07 -13.83 21.85
N PHE A 14 6.63 -12.64 21.43
CA PHE A 14 6.92 -12.06 20.11
C PHE A 14 8.30 -11.39 20.09
N SER A 15 9.35 -12.18 20.30
CA SER A 15 10.69 -11.74 19.97
C SER A 15 10.87 -11.85 18.46
N LEU A 16 11.10 -10.70 17.82
CA LEU A 16 11.48 -10.59 16.41
C LEU A 16 12.75 -11.44 16.14
N GLU A 17 13.62 -11.62 17.15
CA GLU A 17 14.76 -12.53 17.06
C GLU A 17 14.35 -14.01 16.99
N THR A 18 13.30 -14.45 17.69
CA THR A 18 12.86 -15.86 17.66
C THR A 18 12.20 -16.22 16.32
N ILE A 19 11.44 -15.28 15.73
CA ILE A 19 10.85 -15.43 14.40
C ILE A 19 11.94 -15.47 13.33
N MET A 20 12.98 -14.63 13.44
CA MET A 20 14.06 -14.57 12.47
C MET A 20 15.16 -15.63 12.68
N LYS A 21 15.22 -16.30 13.83
CA LYS A 21 16.17 -17.39 14.13
C LYS A 21 15.80 -18.71 13.44
N ASN A 22 14.55 -18.83 12.97
CA ASN A 22 14.07 -20.02 12.26
C ASN A 22 14.34 -19.98 10.74
N ASN A 23 15.01 -18.93 10.26
CA ASN A 23 15.39 -18.81 8.86
C ASN A 23 16.89 -18.51 8.77
N ASP A 24 17.57 -18.95 7.71
CA ASP A 24 19.01 -18.77 7.45
C ASP A 24 19.42 -17.31 7.21
N ILE A 25 18.71 -16.34 7.79
CA ILE A 25 18.90 -14.91 7.62
C ILE A 25 20.03 -14.45 8.54
N SER A 26 21.03 -13.78 7.96
CA SER A 26 22.15 -13.26 8.72
C SER A 26 21.70 -12.22 9.75
N ARG A 27 22.30 -12.24 10.95
CA ARG A 27 22.06 -11.23 12.02
C ARG A 27 22.27 -9.78 11.53
N ARG A 28 23.06 -9.61 10.46
CA ARG A 28 23.26 -8.32 9.77
C ARG A 28 22.01 -7.87 9.02
N THR A 29 21.40 -8.76 8.23
CA THR A 29 20.16 -8.51 7.49
C THR A 29 19.01 -8.18 8.42
N GLN A 30 18.94 -8.85 9.57
CA GLN A 30 17.96 -8.53 10.61
C GLN A 30 18.07 -7.07 11.09
N ARG A 31 19.30 -6.58 11.34
CA ARG A 31 19.53 -5.18 11.74
C ARG A 31 19.19 -4.19 10.63
N HIS A 32 19.54 -4.50 9.38
CA HIS A 32 19.22 -3.67 8.22
C HIS A 32 17.71 -3.54 8.06
N LEU A 33 17.01 -4.68 8.10
CA LEU A 33 15.57 -4.74 7.95
C LEU A 33 14.84 -4.04 9.11
N ALA A 34 15.32 -4.20 10.34
CA ALA A 34 14.80 -3.45 11.48
C ALA A 34 14.97 -1.93 11.32
N ALA A 35 16.06 -1.47 10.72
CA ALA A 35 16.25 -0.05 10.40
C ALA A 35 15.28 0.42 9.30
N VAL A 36 15.05 -0.41 8.27
CA VAL A 36 14.08 -0.14 7.20
C VAL A 36 12.65 -0.02 7.76
N TYR A 37 12.20 -0.98 8.57
CA TYR A 37 10.86 -0.93 9.18
C TYR A 37 10.70 0.23 10.17
N ARG A 38 11.77 0.60 10.89
CA ARG A 38 11.74 1.80 11.75
C ARG A 38 11.58 3.08 10.92
N ASN A 39 12.29 3.20 9.80
CA ASN A 39 12.12 4.32 8.88
C ASN A 39 10.73 4.34 8.25
N LEU A 40 10.18 3.16 7.91
CA LEU A 40 8.82 3.01 7.41
C LEU A 40 7.80 3.55 8.41
N PHE A 41 7.95 3.24 9.71
CA PHE A 41 7.08 3.76 10.76
C PHE A 41 7.12 5.30 10.84
N TYR A 42 8.32 5.89 10.85
CA TYR A 42 8.45 7.35 10.85
C TYR A 42 7.87 7.98 9.58
N ALA A 43 8.09 7.36 8.42
CA ALA A 43 7.50 7.83 7.16
C ALA A 43 5.97 7.77 7.19
N SER A 44 5.37 6.72 7.77
CA SER A 44 3.93 6.65 7.97
C SER A 44 3.41 7.80 8.84
N LEU A 45 4.14 8.18 9.90
CA LEU A 45 3.77 9.35 10.71
C LEU A 45 3.82 10.66 9.90
N PHE A 46 4.88 10.89 9.12
CA PHE A 46 4.97 12.05 8.24
C PHE A 46 3.89 12.05 7.16
N ALA A 47 3.54 10.89 6.62
CA ALA A 47 2.44 10.75 5.66
C ALA A 47 1.09 11.05 6.32
N THR A 48 0.87 10.63 7.57
CA THR A 48 -0.32 11.02 8.33
C THR A 48 -0.39 12.52 8.55
N LEU A 49 0.72 13.17 8.91
CA LEU A 49 0.79 14.63 9.04
C LEU A 49 0.48 15.33 7.70
N GLY A 50 0.99 14.80 6.58
CA GLY A 50 0.68 15.29 5.24
C GLY A 50 -0.81 15.14 4.89
N ALA A 51 -1.42 14.00 5.24
CA ALA A 51 -2.85 13.79 5.03
C ALA A 51 -3.72 14.73 5.88
N ILE A 52 -3.32 14.99 7.14
CA ILE A 52 -4.00 15.96 8.00
C ILE A 52 -3.85 17.38 7.42
N ALA A 53 -2.65 17.75 6.95
CA ALA A 53 -2.44 19.05 6.31
C ALA A 53 -3.32 19.22 5.07
N GLN A 54 -3.49 18.17 4.27
CA GLN A 54 -4.43 18.18 3.14
C GLN A 54 -5.85 18.51 3.59
N LEU A 55 -6.37 17.83 4.62
CA LEU A 55 -7.74 18.02 5.10
C LEU A 55 -8.04 19.43 5.63
N ASN A 56 -7.01 20.19 6.01
CA ASN A 56 -7.17 21.54 6.57
C ASN A 56 -6.90 22.66 5.55
N TYR A 57 -6.07 22.39 4.53
CA TYR A 57 -5.52 23.43 3.66
C TYR A 57 -5.69 23.17 2.16
N ASP A 58 -6.29 22.04 1.75
CA ASP A 58 -6.52 21.66 0.35
C ASP A 58 -5.28 21.83 -0.55
N LEU A 59 -4.17 21.26 -0.11
CA LEU A 59 -2.86 21.39 -0.74
C LEU A 59 -2.67 20.52 -2.00
N ASP A 60 -3.49 19.49 -2.18
CA ASP A 60 -3.36 18.53 -3.28
C ASP A 60 -3.63 19.23 -4.61
N GLY A 61 -2.78 18.91 -5.55
CA GLY A 61 -2.77 19.55 -6.83
C GLY A 61 -1.70 18.96 -7.70
N LEU A 62 -1.73 19.36 -8.96
CA LEU A 62 -0.80 18.91 -9.96
C LEU A 62 0.66 19.21 -9.56
N LEU A 63 0.91 20.34 -8.91
CA LEU A 63 2.23 20.71 -8.37
C LEU A 63 2.74 19.73 -7.31
N VAL A 64 1.90 19.34 -6.35
CA VAL A 64 2.27 18.36 -5.31
C VAL A 64 2.57 16.99 -5.92
N ARG A 65 1.79 16.57 -6.91
CA ARG A 65 1.98 15.29 -7.60
C ARG A 65 3.26 15.26 -8.43
N PHE A 66 3.54 16.33 -9.18
CA PHE A 66 4.82 16.45 -9.90
C PHE A 66 6.00 16.60 -8.95
N GLY A 67 5.83 17.32 -7.84
CA GLY A 67 6.81 17.42 -6.77
C GLY A 67 7.14 16.07 -6.12
N LEU A 68 6.11 15.26 -5.84
CA LEU A 68 6.26 13.91 -5.32
C LEU A 68 7.05 13.02 -6.29
N LEU A 69 6.67 13.02 -7.58
CA LEU A 69 7.38 12.25 -8.61
C LEU A 69 8.83 12.71 -8.74
N GLY A 70 9.06 14.02 -8.87
CA GLY A 70 10.38 14.61 -8.98
C GLY A 70 11.28 14.28 -7.78
N LEU A 71 10.76 14.43 -6.56
CA LEU A 71 11.51 14.16 -5.33
C LEU A 71 11.82 12.66 -5.16
N THR A 72 10.88 11.78 -5.55
CA THR A 72 11.06 10.33 -5.51
C THR A 72 12.14 9.87 -6.50
N VAL A 73 12.09 10.37 -7.74
CA VAL A 73 13.11 10.09 -8.77
C VAL A 73 14.46 10.66 -8.34
N TRP A 74 14.48 11.90 -7.82
CA TRP A 74 15.70 12.51 -7.32
C TRP A 74 16.31 11.67 -6.19
N LEU A 75 15.54 11.28 -5.18
CA LEU A 75 16.03 10.46 -4.07
C LEU A 75 16.58 9.10 -4.55
N SER A 76 15.98 8.51 -5.57
CA SER A 76 16.40 7.22 -6.14
C SER A 76 17.77 7.29 -6.81
N VAL A 77 18.10 8.42 -7.44
CA VAL A 77 19.38 8.63 -8.16
C VAL A 77 20.42 9.32 -7.28
N SER A 78 20.00 10.05 -6.26
CA SER A 78 20.86 10.87 -5.39
C SER A 78 21.92 10.04 -4.65
N THR A 79 23.17 10.48 -4.72
CA THR A 79 24.32 10.00 -3.94
C THR A 79 24.68 10.93 -2.78
N ARG A 80 23.78 11.86 -2.42
CA ARG A 80 23.97 12.83 -1.32
C ARG A 80 24.22 12.17 0.04
N PRO A 81 24.76 12.91 1.02
CA PRO A 81 24.94 12.39 2.38
C PRO A 81 23.62 11.88 2.97
N GLU A 82 23.73 10.92 3.89
CA GLU A 82 22.58 10.19 4.43
C GLU A 82 21.52 11.11 5.06
N LYS A 83 21.95 12.16 5.77
CA LYS A 83 21.05 13.13 6.43
C LYS A 83 20.13 13.85 5.43
N ASP A 84 20.69 14.32 4.32
CA ASP A 84 19.91 15.00 3.27
C ASP A 84 18.88 14.06 2.66
N ARG A 85 19.27 12.79 2.48
CA ARG A 85 18.39 11.76 1.92
C ARG A 85 17.27 11.37 2.88
N GLN A 86 17.53 11.35 4.18
CA GLN A 86 16.50 11.14 5.19
C GLN A 86 15.48 12.28 5.19
N MET A 87 15.92 13.53 5.06
CA MET A 87 15.01 14.69 4.91
C MET A 87 14.20 14.61 3.60
N MET A 88 14.84 14.25 2.49
CA MET A 88 14.14 14.02 1.22
C MET A 88 13.10 12.90 1.35
N PHE A 89 13.43 11.80 2.04
CA PHE A 89 12.50 10.70 2.28
C PHE A 89 11.30 11.14 3.13
N ALA A 90 11.53 11.92 4.19
CA ALA A 90 10.44 12.52 4.97
C ALA A 90 9.57 13.45 4.12
N GLY A 91 10.17 14.23 3.22
CA GLY A 91 9.47 15.06 2.24
C GLY A 91 8.62 14.24 1.27
N VAL A 92 9.15 13.14 0.73
CA VAL A 92 8.39 12.19 -0.11
C VAL A 92 7.21 11.63 0.69
N ALA A 93 7.43 11.23 1.94
CA ALA A 93 6.39 10.67 2.79
C ALA A 93 5.27 11.69 3.06
N ALA A 94 5.61 12.93 3.39
CA ALA A 94 4.64 14.00 3.60
C ALA A 94 3.85 14.35 2.33
N LEU A 95 4.52 14.50 1.17
CA LEU A 95 3.85 14.78 -0.11
C LEU A 95 2.95 13.61 -0.54
N SER A 96 3.40 12.38 -0.35
CA SER A 96 2.58 11.17 -0.57
C SER A 96 1.37 11.15 0.35
N GLY A 97 1.55 11.59 1.60
CA GLY A 97 0.48 11.82 2.57
C GLY A 97 -0.55 12.84 2.10
N ILE A 98 -0.12 13.97 1.55
CA ILE A 98 -1.02 15.01 1.00
C ILE A 98 -1.87 14.43 -0.14
N THR A 99 -1.24 13.79 -1.13
CA THR A 99 -1.96 13.19 -2.26
C THR A 99 -2.90 12.06 -1.82
N THR A 100 -2.51 11.27 -0.82
CA THR A 100 -3.38 10.25 -0.23
C THR A 100 -4.51 10.88 0.60
N GLY A 101 -4.26 12.03 1.21
CA GLY A 101 -5.20 12.81 2.02
C GLY A 101 -6.47 13.16 1.26
N SER A 102 -6.38 13.52 -0.03
CA SER A 102 -7.55 13.82 -0.86
C SER A 102 -8.41 12.58 -1.11
N LEU A 103 -7.81 11.39 -1.23
CA LEU A 103 -8.56 10.15 -1.30
C LEU A 103 -9.22 9.80 0.05
N VAL A 104 -8.53 10.10 1.14
CA VAL A 104 -9.06 9.94 2.51
C VAL A 104 -10.23 10.89 2.74
N GLU A 105 -10.16 12.13 2.28
CA GLU A 105 -11.24 13.11 2.36
C GLU A 105 -12.53 12.60 1.69
N ILE A 106 -12.41 12.06 0.47
CA ILE A 106 -13.53 11.44 -0.24
C ILE A 106 -14.07 10.23 0.55
N ALA A 107 -13.19 9.41 1.13
CA ALA A 107 -13.61 8.28 1.96
C ALA A 107 -14.33 8.71 3.24
N LEU A 108 -13.86 9.75 3.92
CA LEU A 108 -14.50 10.32 5.11
C LEU A 108 -15.87 10.90 4.78
N ALA A 109 -16.04 11.51 3.61
CA ALA A 109 -17.33 12.05 3.16
C ALA A 109 -18.37 10.94 2.86
N VAL A 110 -17.93 9.74 2.48
CA VAL A 110 -18.82 8.60 2.23
C VAL A 110 -19.11 7.84 3.53
N ASP A 111 -18.08 7.32 4.19
CA ASP A 111 -18.20 6.62 5.47
C ASP A 111 -16.81 6.59 6.16
N PRO A 112 -16.65 7.20 7.36
CA PRO A 112 -15.37 7.20 8.08
C PRO A 112 -14.87 5.79 8.43
N ALA A 113 -15.74 4.78 8.52
CA ALA A 113 -15.34 3.40 8.76
C ALA A 113 -14.48 2.83 7.63
N ILE A 114 -14.61 3.35 6.40
CA ILE A 114 -13.80 2.94 5.24
C ILE A 114 -12.31 3.22 5.50
N VAL A 115 -11.98 4.39 6.07
CA VAL A 115 -10.59 4.78 6.31
C VAL A 115 -9.95 3.86 7.35
N VAL A 116 -10.64 3.61 8.46
CA VAL A 116 -10.15 2.73 9.54
C VAL A 116 -9.96 1.31 9.02
N ALA A 117 -10.95 0.78 8.30
CA ALA A 117 -10.88 -0.56 7.73
C ALA A 117 -9.79 -0.68 6.66
N ALA A 118 -9.58 0.37 5.85
CA ALA A 118 -8.53 0.38 4.84
C ALA A 118 -7.13 0.39 5.47
N VAL A 119 -6.88 1.23 6.47
CA VAL A 119 -5.60 1.26 7.20
C VAL A 119 -5.34 -0.08 7.89
N GLY A 120 -6.34 -0.63 8.60
CA GLY A 120 -6.22 -1.93 9.25
C GLY A 120 -5.96 -3.08 8.27
N SER A 121 -6.65 -3.09 7.13
CA SER A 121 -6.47 -4.11 6.09
C SER A 121 -5.08 -4.01 5.45
N THR A 122 -4.62 -2.80 5.13
CA THR A 122 -3.27 -2.55 4.59
C THR A 122 -2.21 -3.05 5.57
N ALA A 123 -2.32 -2.71 6.86
CA ALA A 123 -1.37 -3.14 7.87
C ALA A 123 -1.32 -4.68 8.00
N ALA A 124 -2.49 -5.34 8.00
CA ALA A 124 -2.58 -6.79 8.07
C ALA A 124 -1.99 -7.48 6.83
N ILE A 125 -2.33 -7.00 5.63
CA ILE A 125 -1.83 -7.51 4.36
C ILE A 125 -0.32 -7.32 4.28
N PHE A 126 0.15 -6.10 4.51
CA PHE A 126 1.56 -5.75 4.42
C PHE A 126 2.40 -6.52 5.46
N GLY A 127 1.91 -6.66 6.69
CA GLY A 127 2.56 -7.46 7.73
C GLY A 127 2.63 -8.96 7.38
N CYS A 128 1.53 -9.53 6.88
CA CYS A 128 1.47 -10.92 6.45
C CYS A 128 2.39 -11.21 5.26
N LEU A 129 2.40 -10.33 4.25
CA LEU A 129 3.26 -10.46 3.07
C LEU A 129 4.74 -10.25 3.41
N SER A 130 5.05 -9.28 4.27
CA SER A 130 6.40 -9.09 4.81
C SER A 130 6.89 -10.34 5.53
N TYR A 131 6.04 -10.95 6.36
CA TYR A 131 6.35 -12.20 7.05
C TYR A 131 6.54 -13.39 6.08
N ALA A 132 5.66 -13.52 5.09
CA ALA A 132 5.76 -14.56 4.07
C ALA A 132 7.05 -14.43 3.25
N ALA A 133 7.44 -13.21 2.87
CA ALA A 133 8.72 -12.94 2.24
C ALA A 133 9.87 -13.32 3.18
N LEU A 134 9.83 -12.88 4.44
CA LEU A 134 10.84 -13.25 5.42
C LEU A 134 10.93 -14.75 5.70
N SER A 135 9.95 -15.56 5.32
CA SER A 135 9.92 -17.01 5.51
C SER A 135 10.23 -17.81 4.24
N SER A 136 10.35 -17.17 3.08
CA SER A 136 10.49 -17.86 1.79
C SER A 136 11.96 -18.12 1.41
N PRO A 137 12.30 -19.30 0.86
CA PRO A 137 13.67 -19.62 0.43
C PRO A 137 14.10 -18.80 -0.81
N ARG A 138 15.32 -18.24 -0.74
CA ARG A 138 15.89 -17.22 -1.65
C ARG A 138 15.89 -17.56 -3.15
N ARG A 139 15.91 -18.84 -3.53
CA ARG A 139 16.05 -19.25 -4.95
C ARG A 139 14.82 -18.99 -5.82
N SER A 140 13.65 -18.69 -5.25
CA SER A 140 12.42 -18.43 -6.03
C SER A 140 12.29 -16.98 -6.52
N TYR A 141 13.16 -16.07 -6.06
CA TYR A 141 13.08 -14.63 -6.32
C TYR A 141 13.15 -14.26 -7.82
N PHE A 142 14.08 -14.84 -8.58
CA PHE A 142 14.22 -14.54 -10.01
C PHE A 142 12.97 -14.94 -10.83
N TYR A 143 12.34 -16.07 -10.49
CA TYR A 143 11.12 -16.52 -11.14
C TYR A 143 9.93 -15.62 -10.78
N LEU A 144 9.81 -15.22 -9.51
CA LEU A 144 8.74 -14.34 -9.07
C LEU A 144 8.88 -12.93 -9.66
N ALA A 145 10.10 -12.39 -9.73
CA ALA A 145 10.39 -11.10 -10.34
C ALA A 145 10.11 -11.09 -11.85
N GLY A 146 10.51 -12.16 -12.56
CA GLY A 146 10.19 -12.37 -13.97
C GLY A 146 8.68 -12.48 -14.24
N LEU A 147 7.96 -13.19 -13.37
CA LEU A 147 6.50 -13.34 -13.49
C LEU A 147 5.76 -12.01 -13.25
N ILE A 148 6.13 -11.26 -12.22
CA ILE A 148 5.47 -9.98 -11.90
C ILE A 148 5.83 -8.90 -12.92
N SER A 149 7.08 -8.85 -13.40
CA SER A 149 7.48 -7.89 -14.45
C SER A 149 6.77 -8.15 -15.78
N SER A 150 6.64 -9.41 -16.19
CA SER A 150 5.89 -9.79 -17.40
C SER A 150 4.39 -9.51 -17.25
N ALA A 151 3.78 -9.85 -16.11
CA ALA A 151 2.39 -9.51 -15.80
C ALA A 151 2.14 -8.00 -15.83
N THR A 152 3.05 -7.21 -15.24
CA THR A 152 2.94 -5.74 -15.23
C THR A 152 3.09 -5.16 -16.63
N THR A 153 3.98 -5.71 -17.46
CA THR A 153 4.18 -5.25 -18.85
C THR A 153 2.94 -5.53 -19.70
N VAL A 154 2.36 -6.73 -19.59
CA VAL A 154 1.10 -7.08 -20.28
C VAL A 154 -0.02 -6.14 -19.84
N PHE A 155 -0.11 -5.84 -18.55
CA PHE A 155 -1.12 -4.96 -18.01
C PHE A 155 -0.94 -3.48 -18.37
N LEU A 156 0.30 -3.01 -18.46
CA LEU A 156 0.62 -1.70 -19.00
C LEU A 156 0.17 -1.64 -20.46
N GLY A 157 0.45 -2.68 -21.25
CA GLY A 157 -0.03 -2.83 -22.62
C GLY A 157 -1.56 -2.78 -22.71
N LEU A 158 -2.28 -3.51 -21.85
CA LEU A 158 -3.74 -3.45 -21.77
C LEU A 158 -4.24 -2.05 -21.37
N SER A 159 -3.57 -1.39 -20.42
CA SER A 159 -3.95 -0.04 -19.95
C SER A 159 -3.78 1.00 -21.06
N VAL A 160 -2.73 0.89 -21.87
CA VAL A 160 -2.51 1.74 -23.05
C VAL A 160 -3.52 1.38 -24.16
N ALA A 161 -3.77 0.10 -24.41
CA ALA A 161 -4.75 -0.35 -25.40
C ALA A 161 -6.17 0.14 -25.06
N LEU A 162 -6.54 0.16 -23.78
CA LEU A 162 -7.79 0.71 -23.28
C LEU A 162 -7.93 2.22 -23.49
N TRP A 163 -6.81 2.95 -23.57
CA TRP A 163 -6.80 4.38 -23.88
C TRP A 163 -7.17 4.64 -25.35
N PHE A 164 -6.72 3.76 -26.26
CA PHE A 164 -7.07 3.80 -27.69
C PHE A 164 -8.45 3.20 -27.99
N PHE A 165 -8.88 2.19 -27.24
CA PHE A 165 -10.18 1.54 -27.38
C PHE A 165 -10.96 1.66 -26.06
N PRO A 166 -11.59 2.81 -25.80
CA PRO A 166 -12.38 3.02 -24.59
C PRO A 166 -13.70 2.23 -24.66
N SER A 167 -13.63 0.90 -24.51
CA SER A 167 -14.82 0.11 -24.29
C SER A 167 -15.27 0.34 -22.84
N ARG A 168 -16.47 0.92 -22.71
CA ARG A 168 -17.07 1.43 -21.47
C ARG A 168 -17.64 0.32 -20.57
N SER A 169 -16.98 -0.83 -20.47
CA SER A 169 -17.49 -1.94 -19.65
C SER A 169 -17.07 -1.77 -18.19
N VAL A 170 -18.05 -1.81 -17.28
CA VAL A 170 -17.87 -1.73 -15.82
C VAL A 170 -16.92 -2.83 -15.29
N ASP A 171 -16.82 -3.94 -16.04
CA ASP A 171 -15.99 -5.09 -15.74
C ASP A 171 -14.51 -4.83 -15.98
N MET A 172 -14.13 -4.10 -17.04
CA MET A 172 -12.72 -3.75 -17.30
C MET A 172 -12.12 -2.88 -16.21
N TYR A 173 -12.87 -1.90 -15.69
CA TYR A 173 -12.41 -1.08 -14.57
C TYR A 173 -12.27 -1.92 -13.27
N ALA A 174 -13.12 -2.93 -13.07
CA ALA A 174 -12.97 -3.88 -11.95
C ALA A 174 -11.74 -4.76 -12.11
N MET A 175 -11.51 -5.33 -13.30
CA MET A 175 -10.29 -6.07 -13.58
C MET A 175 -9.05 -5.22 -13.35
N HIS A 176 -9.05 -3.97 -13.84
CA HIS A 176 -7.93 -3.05 -13.65
C HIS A 176 -7.64 -2.77 -12.17
N LEU A 177 -8.69 -2.54 -11.37
CA LEU A 177 -8.56 -2.33 -9.92
C LEU A 177 -7.97 -3.53 -9.19
N TYR A 178 -8.53 -4.73 -9.38
CA TYR A 178 -8.06 -5.94 -8.70
C TYR A 178 -6.70 -6.42 -9.20
N PHE A 179 -6.42 -6.29 -10.49
CA PHE A 179 -5.14 -6.69 -11.06
C PHE A 179 -3.98 -5.87 -10.50
N SER A 180 -4.08 -4.55 -10.58
CA SER A 180 -3.05 -3.67 -9.98
C SER A 180 -2.90 -3.86 -8.47
N LEU A 181 -3.97 -4.16 -7.73
CA LEU A 181 -3.88 -4.54 -6.33
C LEU A 181 -3.00 -5.79 -6.20
N ALA A 182 -3.28 -6.84 -6.97
CA ALA A 182 -2.46 -8.05 -7.00
C ALA A 182 -0.99 -7.78 -7.35
N CYS A 183 -0.71 -6.88 -8.30
CA CYS A 183 0.66 -6.44 -8.60
C CYS A 183 1.33 -5.76 -7.41
N PHE A 184 0.66 -4.82 -6.73
CA PHE A 184 1.23 -4.18 -5.53
C PHE A 184 1.47 -5.17 -4.39
N LEU A 185 0.59 -6.15 -4.21
CA LEU A 185 0.84 -7.24 -3.25
C LEU A 185 2.08 -8.07 -3.65
N GLY A 186 2.25 -8.34 -4.95
CA GLY A 186 3.44 -8.99 -5.48
C GLY A 186 4.72 -8.16 -5.27
N TYR A 187 4.64 -6.85 -5.49
CA TYR A 187 5.76 -5.94 -5.29
C TYR A 187 6.26 -5.92 -3.85
N VAL A 188 5.37 -5.94 -2.85
CA VAL A 188 5.79 -6.04 -1.44
C VAL A 188 6.65 -7.29 -1.20
N ILE A 189 6.26 -8.43 -1.78
CA ILE A 189 7.05 -9.68 -1.65
C ILE A 189 8.40 -9.50 -2.35
N LEU A 190 8.40 -9.00 -3.57
CA LEU A 190 9.64 -8.78 -4.35
C LEU A 190 10.59 -7.81 -3.67
N ASP A 191 10.12 -6.65 -3.27
CA ASP A 191 10.93 -5.61 -2.67
C ASP A 191 11.48 -6.08 -1.32
N THR A 192 10.69 -6.78 -0.51
CA THR A 192 11.18 -7.41 0.72
C THR A 192 12.28 -8.44 0.43
N GLN A 193 12.13 -9.28 -0.61
CA GLN A 193 13.16 -10.24 -1.03
C GLN A 193 14.43 -9.54 -1.55
N VAL A 194 14.30 -8.48 -2.35
CA VAL A 194 15.43 -7.69 -2.86
C VAL A 194 16.24 -7.10 -1.72
N ILE A 195 15.56 -6.57 -0.71
CA ILE A 195 16.20 -5.96 0.45
C ILE A 195 17.01 -7.03 1.20
N ILE A 196 16.44 -8.22 1.41
CA ILE A 196 17.12 -9.36 2.05
C ILE A 196 18.34 -9.77 1.22
N GLU A 197 18.18 -10.08 -0.06
CA GLU A 197 19.25 -10.56 -0.93
C GLU A 197 20.38 -9.53 -1.08
N ARG A 198 20.03 -8.25 -1.25
CA ARG A 198 21.02 -7.17 -1.35
C ARG A 198 21.81 -7.01 -0.06
N SER A 199 21.14 -7.08 1.09
CA SER A 199 21.81 -6.94 2.39
C SER A 199 22.81 -8.08 2.68
N GLU A 200 22.63 -9.23 2.06
CA GLU A 200 23.47 -10.42 2.24
C GLU A 200 24.58 -10.51 1.20
N THR A 201 24.26 -10.30 -0.08
CA THR A 201 25.21 -10.44 -1.19
C THR A 201 26.06 -9.19 -1.39
N SER A 202 25.54 -8.00 -1.09
CA SER A 202 26.27 -6.74 -1.31
C SER A 202 26.05 -5.73 -0.16
N PRO A 203 26.67 -5.96 1.01
CA PRO A 203 26.51 -5.10 2.17
C PRO A 203 26.95 -3.65 1.96
N ALA A 204 27.92 -3.41 1.06
CA ALA A 204 28.42 -2.07 0.76
C ALA A 204 27.45 -1.24 -0.10
N SER A 205 26.47 -1.87 -0.75
CA SER A 205 25.44 -1.21 -1.57
C SER A 205 24.04 -1.27 -0.95
N ALA A 206 23.91 -1.91 0.21
CA ALA A 206 22.67 -1.95 0.99
C ALA A 206 22.39 -0.58 1.60
N ASP A 207 21.25 0.01 1.23
CA ASP A 207 20.97 1.41 1.49
C ASP A 207 19.60 1.55 2.14
N VAL A 208 19.63 1.77 3.46
CA VAL A 208 18.43 1.78 4.30
C VAL A 208 17.40 2.78 3.77
N VAL A 209 17.82 3.96 3.30
CA VAL A 209 16.87 5.02 2.87
C VAL A 209 16.18 4.62 1.57
N ARG A 210 16.90 4.07 0.60
CA ARG A 210 16.31 3.63 -0.68
C ARG A 210 15.42 2.42 -0.50
N ASP A 211 15.83 1.48 0.36
CA ASP A 211 15.05 0.30 0.69
C ASP A 211 13.77 0.69 1.45
N SER A 212 13.86 1.67 2.36
CA SER A 212 12.69 2.24 3.05
C SER A 212 11.75 2.97 2.09
N LEU A 213 12.29 3.71 1.13
CA LEU A 213 11.51 4.43 0.12
C LEU A 213 10.64 3.48 -0.68
N LYS A 214 11.23 2.42 -1.24
CA LYS A 214 10.50 1.42 -2.03
C LYS A 214 9.36 0.80 -1.24
N LEU A 215 9.70 0.31 -0.05
CA LEU A 215 8.75 -0.35 0.84
C LEU A 215 7.62 0.58 1.29
N PHE A 216 7.92 1.88 1.49
CA PHE A 216 6.92 2.92 1.77
C PHE A 216 5.99 3.19 0.59
N LEU A 217 6.52 3.25 -0.63
CA LEU A 217 5.70 3.47 -1.83
C LEU A 217 4.76 2.29 -2.07
N ASP A 218 5.21 1.06 -1.85
CA ASP A 218 4.35 -0.12 -1.90
C ASP A 218 3.24 -0.08 -0.85
N LEU A 219 3.56 0.28 0.39
CA LEU A 219 2.58 0.45 1.46
C LEU A 219 1.53 1.51 1.10
N ALA A 220 1.97 2.67 0.60
CA ALA A 220 1.08 3.76 0.18
C ALA A 220 0.20 3.35 -1.00
N ALA A 221 0.76 2.65 -1.99
CA ALA A 221 0.02 2.16 -3.15
C ALA A 221 -1.07 1.16 -2.77
N ILE A 222 -0.77 0.21 -1.87
CA ILE A 222 -1.76 -0.73 -1.35
C ILE A 222 -2.88 0.01 -0.61
N LEU A 223 -2.54 0.97 0.26
CA LEU A 223 -3.52 1.76 1.00
C LEU A 223 -4.48 2.50 0.06
N GLN A 224 -3.94 3.24 -0.90
CA GLN A 224 -4.73 3.96 -1.89
C GLN A 224 -5.65 3.01 -2.66
N ARG A 225 -5.14 1.83 -3.04
CA ARG A 225 -5.94 0.86 -3.81
C ARG A 225 -7.06 0.25 -2.98
N ILE A 226 -6.82 -0.05 -1.70
CA ILE A 226 -7.86 -0.54 -0.79
C ILE A 226 -8.94 0.52 -0.56
N ILE A 227 -8.57 1.79 -0.34
CA ILE A 227 -9.54 2.89 -0.21
C ILE A 227 -10.46 2.96 -1.44
N VAL A 228 -9.88 2.94 -2.64
CA VAL A 228 -10.66 3.00 -3.90
C VAL A 228 -11.59 1.78 -4.05
N VAL A 229 -11.11 0.58 -3.70
CA VAL A 229 -11.94 -0.65 -3.74
C VAL A 229 -13.12 -0.55 -2.77
N MET A 230 -12.90 -0.06 -1.54
CA MET A 230 -13.94 0.07 -0.53
C MET A 230 -14.96 1.16 -0.89
N LEU A 231 -14.49 2.32 -1.37
CA LEU A 231 -15.34 3.39 -1.90
C LEU A 231 -16.28 2.88 -3.00
N ARG A 232 -15.73 2.15 -3.97
CA ARG A 232 -16.51 1.56 -5.06
C ARG A 232 -17.51 0.52 -4.58
N ASN A 233 -17.12 -0.29 -3.58
CA ASN A 233 -18.02 -1.27 -2.99
C ASN A 233 -19.19 -0.60 -2.25
N SER A 234 -18.94 0.52 -1.57
CA SER A 234 -19.98 1.33 -0.93
C SER A 234 -20.96 1.89 -1.96
N GLN A 235 -20.47 2.56 -3.00
CA GLN A 235 -21.29 3.09 -4.09
C GLN A 235 -22.19 2.02 -4.72
N ARG A 236 -21.63 0.84 -5.01
CA ARG A 236 -22.41 -0.29 -5.56
C ARG A 236 -23.48 -0.81 -4.60
N ARG A 237 -23.25 -0.77 -3.29
CA ARG A 237 -24.24 -1.17 -2.29
C ARG A 237 -25.40 -0.18 -2.24
N ASP A 238 -25.11 1.11 -2.33
CA ASP A 238 -26.13 2.16 -2.33
C ASP A 238 -26.98 2.13 -3.60
N GLU A 239 -26.35 1.98 -4.78
CA GLU A 239 -27.07 1.80 -6.05
C GLU A 239 -28.02 0.59 -6.04
N ARG A 240 -27.60 -0.53 -5.41
CA ARG A 240 -28.44 -1.72 -5.26
C ARG A 240 -29.63 -1.45 -4.34
N ARG A 241 -29.39 -0.80 -3.19
CA ARG A 241 -30.46 -0.43 -2.24
C ARG A 241 -31.48 0.50 -2.87
N ASP A 242 -31.04 1.48 -3.65
CA ASP A 242 -31.94 2.40 -4.34
C ASP A 242 -32.74 1.71 -5.45
N ARG A 243 -32.13 0.76 -6.16
CA ARG A 243 -32.83 -0.08 -7.15
C ARG A 243 -33.92 -0.92 -6.49
N ASP A 244 -33.61 -1.55 -5.35
CA ASP A 244 -34.57 -2.38 -4.60
C ASP A 244 -35.73 -1.54 -4.04
N ARG A 245 -35.44 -0.32 -3.54
CA ARG A 245 -36.46 0.65 -3.09
C ARG A 245 -37.40 1.07 -4.22
N ARG A 246 -36.85 1.38 -5.40
CA ARG A 246 -37.64 1.73 -6.59
C ARG A 246 -38.55 0.57 -7.02
N SER A 247 -38.01 -0.65 -7.08
CA SER A 247 -38.79 -1.84 -7.42
C SER A 247 -39.97 -2.03 -6.45
N ARG A 248 -39.72 -1.96 -5.12
CA ARG A 248 -40.79 -2.07 -4.11
C ARG A 248 -41.85 -0.97 -4.21
N GLY A 249 -41.45 0.27 -4.48
CA GLY A 249 -42.37 1.40 -4.67
C GLY A 249 -43.28 1.24 -5.89
N THR A 250 -42.75 0.68 -6.99
CA THR A 250 -43.53 0.40 -8.20
C THR A 250 -44.58 -0.69 -7.96
N TYR A 251 -44.23 -1.79 -7.28
CA TYR A 251 -45.19 -2.83 -6.91
C TYR A 251 -46.28 -2.32 -5.97
N ALA A 252 -45.94 -1.46 -5.00
CA ALA A 252 -46.90 -0.85 -4.08
C ALA A 252 -47.86 0.15 -4.75
N ARG A 253 -47.45 0.81 -5.85
CA ARG A 253 -48.37 1.63 -6.67
C ARG A 253 -49.25 0.78 -7.57
N ALA A 254 -48.71 -0.26 -8.19
CA ALA A 254 -49.48 -1.17 -9.05
C ALA A 254 -50.57 -1.91 -8.27
N GLY A 255 -50.33 -2.30 -7.02
CA GLY A 255 -51.32 -2.96 -6.16
C GLY A 255 -52.43 -2.07 -5.59
N ARG A 256 -52.34 -0.73 -5.74
CA ARG A 256 -53.40 0.21 -5.31
C ARG A 256 -54.28 0.70 -6.46
N ALA A 257 -53.99 0.29 -7.69
CA ALA A 257 -54.73 0.66 -8.88
C ALA A 257 -55.84 -0.34 -9.25
N TRP A 258 -56.15 -1.28 -8.35
CA TRP A 258 -57.18 -2.30 -8.47
C TRP A 258 -58.10 -2.27 -7.26
#